data_AF-A0A8B5WCC3-F1
#
_entry.id   AF-A0A8B5WCC3-F1
#
_cell.length_a   1.000
_cell.length_b   1.000
_cell.length_c   1.000
_cell.angle_alpha   90.00
_cell.angle_beta   90.00
_cell.angle_gamma   90.00
#
_symmetry.space_group_name_H-M   'P 1'
#
loop_
_entity.id
_entity.type
_entity.pdbx_description
1 polymer ?
#
loop_
_entity_poly.entity_id
_entity_poly.type
_entity_poly.pdbx_seq_one_letter_code
_entity_poly.pdbx_strand_id
1 'polypeptide(L)'
;MDTTNYITKLLIAASMMMASGLTLAADGWYDGERWRALHEDPRQVARLEMDPASDGQVVGARVRSVRLQSAATASLESQPSADRVIQVPVFRDHPGGPVRVAIGGVLVQFSEKLSAEQRADWLAREGLTVLDAPAGLPWMLVASQPGRSSLELANRLHGKPEVIQASPNWWRETARR
;
A
#
# COMPACT_ATOMS: atom_id res chain seq x y z
N MET A 1 7.32 4.54 -67.23
CA MET A 1 7.77 5.94 -67.14
C MET A 1 6.52 6.80 -67.18
N ASP A 2 6.00 7.22 -66.03
CA ASP A 2 5.78 8.64 -65.77
C ASP A 2 5.38 8.85 -64.31
N THR A 3 6.13 9.73 -63.68
CA THR A 3 6.08 10.19 -62.30
C THR A 3 5.14 11.36 -62.18
N THR A 4 4.24 11.39 -61.20
CA THR A 4 3.79 12.67 -60.61
C THR A 4 3.42 12.49 -59.13
N ASN A 5 4.17 13.21 -58.32
CA ASN A 5 4.06 13.37 -56.87
C ASN A 5 2.74 14.07 -56.48
N TYR A 6 2.09 13.59 -55.41
CA TYR A 6 1.36 14.46 -54.50
C TYR A 6 1.80 14.18 -53.07
N ILE A 7 2.63 15.10 -52.57
CA ILE A 7 3.04 15.21 -51.18
C ILE A 7 1.86 15.80 -50.42
N THR A 8 1.22 15.03 -49.55
CA THR A 8 0.37 15.58 -48.48
C THR A 8 0.97 15.17 -47.15
N LYS A 9 1.61 16.15 -46.51
CA LYS A 9 1.96 16.11 -45.09
C LYS A 9 0.65 16.08 -44.30
N LEU A 10 0.45 15.06 -43.47
CA LEU A 10 -0.53 15.14 -42.39
C LEU A 10 0.11 14.68 -41.07
N LEU A 11 -0.22 15.46 -40.05
CA LEU A 11 0.35 15.56 -38.73
C LEU A 11 0.37 14.27 -37.90
N ILE A 12 1.40 14.24 -37.05
CA ILE A 12 1.52 13.47 -35.80
C ILE A 12 0.32 13.71 -34.89
N ALA A 13 -0.28 12.62 -34.40
CA ALA A 13 -0.75 12.45 -33.01
C ALA A 13 -1.36 11.05 -32.84
N ALA A 14 -0.52 10.01 -32.78
CA ALA A 14 -0.99 8.70 -32.33
C ALA A 14 -0.85 8.63 -30.81
N SER A 15 -1.94 9.01 -30.16
CA SER A 15 -2.44 8.53 -28.88
C SER A 15 -1.42 7.93 -27.91
N MET A 16 -1.05 8.75 -26.94
CA MET A 16 -0.56 8.32 -25.63
C MET A 16 -1.61 7.36 -25.05
N MET A 17 -1.37 6.05 -25.13
CA MET A 17 -2.13 5.07 -24.37
C MET A 17 -1.88 5.38 -22.90
N MET A 18 -2.84 6.06 -22.27
CA MET A 18 -3.03 5.99 -20.84
C MET A 18 -3.17 4.51 -20.52
N ALA A 19 -2.11 3.90 -20.00
CA ALA A 19 -2.23 2.69 -19.22
C ALA A 19 -3.00 3.08 -17.96
N SER A 20 -4.32 3.18 -18.10
CA SER A 20 -5.23 3.01 -16.99
C SER A 20 -5.05 1.57 -16.53
N GLY A 21 -4.02 1.35 -15.70
CA GLY A 21 -3.95 0.15 -14.91
C GLY A 21 -5.27 0.07 -14.19
N LEU A 22 -6.08 -0.93 -14.55
CA LEU A 22 -7.21 -1.32 -13.72
C LEU A 22 -6.61 -1.67 -12.37
N THR A 23 -6.69 -0.72 -11.44
CA THR A 23 -6.49 -1.01 -10.03
C THR A 23 -7.62 -1.96 -9.68
N LEU A 24 -7.34 -3.27 -9.73
CA LEU A 24 -8.20 -4.26 -9.11
C LEU A 24 -8.34 -3.82 -7.66
N ALA A 25 -9.51 -3.28 -7.31
CA ALA A 25 -9.85 -3.07 -5.93
C ALA A 25 -9.65 -4.42 -5.24
N ALA A 26 -8.64 -4.51 -4.38
CA ALA A 26 -8.43 -5.72 -3.63
C ALA A 26 -9.62 -5.84 -2.65
N ASP A 27 -10.63 -6.61 -3.02
CA ASP A 27 -11.84 -6.89 -2.21
C ASP A 27 -11.52 -7.79 -0.99
N GLY A 28 -10.23 -7.91 -0.65
CA GLY A 28 -9.72 -8.76 0.40
C GLY A 28 -8.21 -8.75 0.56
N TRP A 29 -7.75 -9.47 1.57
CA TRP A 29 -6.34 -9.65 1.89
C TRP A 29 -6.09 -11.08 2.40
N TYR A 30 -4.84 -11.53 2.33
CA TYR A 30 -4.44 -12.83 2.86
C TYR A 30 -4.00 -12.73 4.33
N ASP A 31 -4.74 -13.41 5.20
CA ASP A 31 -4.39 -13.66 6.61
C ASP A 31 -3.72 -15.03 6.70
N GLY A 32 -2.40 -15.05 6.50
CA GLY A 32 -1.67 -16.29 6.23
C GLY A 32 -2.12 -16.89 4.90
N GLU A 33 -2.61 -18.12 4.92
CA GLU A 33 -3.16 -18.81 3.74
C GLU A 33 -4.64 -18.48 3.49
N ARG A 34 -5.31 -17.79 4.43
CA ARG A 34 -6.75 -17.54 4.35
C ARG A 34 -7.05 -16.23 3.66
N TRP A 35 -7.78 -16.28 2.55
CA TRP A 35 -8.42 -15.09 1.97
C TRP A 35 -9.50 -14.54 2.92
N ARG A 36 -9.43 -13.25 3.21
CA ARG A 36 -10.45 -12.51 3.96
C ARG A 36 -11.00 -11.39 3.09
N ALA A 37 -12.32 -11.36 2.96
CA ALA A 37 -13.00 -10.21 2.35
C ALA A 37 -12.70 -8.94 3.14
N LEU A 38 -12.57 -7.83 2.43
CA LEU A 38 -12.31 -6.52 3.00
C LEU A 38 -13.22 -5.50 2.33
N HIS A 39 -13.98 -4.77 3.14
CA HIS A 39 -14.94 -3.78 2.69
C HIS A 39 -14.41 -2.40 3.05
N GLU A 40 -14.24 -1.54 2.06
CA GLU A 40 -14.01 -0.12 2.33
C GLU A 40 -15.26 0.50 2.97
N ASP A 41 -15.06 1.31 4.01
CA ASP A 41 -16.12 2.10 4.63
C ASP A 41 -16.12 3.51 4.02
N PRO A 42 -17.03 3.82 3.07
CA PRO A 42 -17.04 5.11 2.40
C PRO A 42 -17.46 6.26 3.33
N ARG A 43 -17.96 5.97 4.53
CA ARG A 43 -18.39 6.98 5.50
C ARG A 43 -17.23 7.47 6.37
N GLN A 44 -16.11 6.76 6.38
CA GLN A 44 -14.96 7.08 7.23
C GLN A 44 -13.67 7.16 6.44
N VAL A 45 -12.79 8.07 6.88
CA VAL A 45 -11.38 8.10 6.47
C VAL A 45 -10.50 8.07 7.71
N ALA A 46 -9.32 7.47 7.59
CA ALA A 46 -8.32 7.50 8.64
C ALA A 46 -7.33 8.63 8.35
N ARG A 47 -7.22 9.56 9.28
CA ARG A 47 -6.22 10.61 9.31
C ARG A 47 -5.00 10.06 10.06
N LEU A 48 -3.91 9.85 9.33
CA LEU A 48 -2.65 9.39 9.87
C LEU A 48 -1.74 10.59 10.09
N GLU A 49 -1.27 10.76 11.31
CA GLU A 49 -0.23 11.76 11.62
C GLU A 49 1.12 11.06 11.63
N MET A 50 2.03 11.48 10.75
CA MET A 50 3.37 10.93 10.65
C MET A 50 4.27 11.47 11.77
N ASP A 51 5.23 10.67 12.21
CA ASP A 51 6.27 11.09 13.15
C ASP A 51 7.10 12.23 12.53
N PRO A 52 7.28 13.37 13.21
CA PRO A 52 8.10 14.47 12.73
C PRO A 52 9.56 14.13 12.43
N ALA A 53 10.08 13.04 13.01
CA ALA A 53 11.43 12.53 12.73
C ALA A 53 11.53 11.80 11.38
N SER A 54 10.40 11.50 10.74
CA SER A 54 10.37 11.00 9.36
C SER A 54 10.56 12.21 8.44
N ASP A 55 11.69 12.28 7.72
CA ASP A 55 12.22 13.43 6.96
C ASP A 55 11.33 13.84 5.75
N GLY A 56 10.06 14.17 5.99
CA GLY A 56 9.06 14.47 4.97
C GLY A 56 8.62 13.27 4.11
N GLN A 57 9.25 12.11 4.25
CA GLN A 57 8.93 10.91 3.47
C GLN A 57 7.71 10.18 4.04
N VAL A 58 6.68 9.93 3.23
CA VAL A 58 5.51 9.13 3.63
C VAL A 58 5.80 7.63 3.61
N VAL A 59 6.60 7.17 2.65
CA VAL A 59 7.00 5.75 2.55
C VAL A 59 7.94 5.42 3.70
N GLY A 60 7.50 4.52 4.57
CA GLY A 60 8.30 4.10 5.73
C GLY A 60 8.35 5.08 6.89
N ALA A 61 7.57 6.16 6.82
CA ALA A 61 7.32 6.98 8.00
C ALA A 61 6.68 6.15 9.11
N ARG A 62 7.10 6.43 10.34
CA ARG A 62 6.39 5.91 11.51
C ARG A 62 5.10 6.70 11.69
N VAL A 63 3.99 6.01 11.89
CA VAL A 63 2.71 6.66 12.21
C VAL A 63 2.65 6.93 13.70
N ARG A 64 2.53 8.21 14.05
CA ARG A 64 2.41 8.69 15.44
C ARG A 64 1.00 8.46 15.97
N SER A 65 -0.02 8.77 15.18
CA SER A 65 -1.41 8.64 15.59
C SER A 65 -2.31 8.29 14.39
N VAL A 66 -3.40 7.58 14.70
CA VAL A 66 -4.47 7.24 13.75
C VAL A 66 -5.77 7.79 14.33
N ARG A 67 -6.47 8.63 13.57
CA ARG A 67 -7.80 9.15 13.94
C ARG A 67 -8.80 8.81 12.84
N LEU A 68 -9.89 8.15 13.22
CA LEU A 68 -11.02 7.94 12.32
C LEU A 68 -11.90 9.20 12.31
N GLN A 69 -12.29 9.67 11.13
CA GLN A 69 -13.19 10.80 10.97
C GLN A 69 -14.21 10.55 9.86
N SER A 70 -15.33 11.28 9.91
CA SER A 70 -16.33 11.23 8.85
C SER A 70 -15.72 11.71 7.53
N ALA A 71 -15.98 10.99 6.43
CA ALA A 71 -15.55 11.36 5.09
C ALA A 71 -16.12 12.74 4.68
N ALA A 72 -17.33 13.09 5.14
CA ALA A 72 -17.92 14.39 4.90
C ALA A 72 -17.14 15.52 5.59
N THR A 73 -16.73 15.31 6.84
CA THR A 73 -15.90 16.27 7.59
C THR A 73 -14.51 16.41 6.95
N ALA A 74 -13.89 15.29 6.58
CA ALA A 74 -12.58 15.28 5.93
C ALA A 74 -12.56 16.04 4.59
N SER A 75 -13.67 16.01 3.86
CA SER A 75 -13.82 16.71 2.57
C SER A 75 -14.01 18.22 2.73
N LEU A 76 -14.47 18.67 3.89
CA LEU A 76 -14.66 20.09 4.24
C LEU A 76 -13.41 20.71 4.87
N GLU A 77 -12.55 19.90 5.48
CA GLU A 77 -11.22 20.32 5.88
C GLU A 77 -10.39 20.53 4.60
N SER A 78 -10.12 21.79 4.24
CA SER A 78 -9.12 22.12 3.22
C SER A 78 -7.88 21.27 3.44
N GLN A 79 -7.32 20.69 2.36
CA GLN A 79 -6.20 19.75 2.37
C GLN A 79 -5.24 20.04 3.52
N PRO A 80 -4.86 19.01 4.32
CA PRO A 80 -4.02 19.23 5.48
C PRO A 80 -2.79 20.05 5.08
N SER A 81 -2.71 21.27 5.59
CA SER A 81 -1.63 22.23 5.37
C SER A 81 -0.32 21.83 6.07
N ALA A 82 -0.27 20.61 6.60
CA ALA A 82 0.90 20.00 7.17
C ALA A 82 1.28 18.80 6.31
N ASP A 83 2.49 18.81 5.74
CA ASP A 83 3.10 17.75 4.92
C ASP A 83 3.17 16.35 5.60
N ARG A 84 2.64 16.24 6.82
CA ARG A 84 2.78 15.11 7.74
C ARG A 84 1.45 14.47 8.10
N VAL A 85 0.37 14.88 7.45
CA VAL A 85 -0.96 14.31 7.64
C VAL A 85 -1.44 13.76 6.31
N ILE A 86 -1.73 12.46 6.31
CA ILE A 86 -2.30 11.78 5.15
C ILE A 86 -3.65 11.20 5.52
N GLN A 87 -4.58 11.22 4.57
CA GLN A 87 -5.86 10.56 4.69
C GLN A 87 -5.81 9.26 3.89
N VAL A 88 -6.22 8.15 4.51
CA VAL A 88 -6.28 6.84 3.86
C VAL A 88 -7.65 6.20 4.05
N PRO A 89 -8.03 5.26 3.16
CA PRO A 89 -9.26 4.50 3.32
C PRO A 89 -9.33 3.73 4.64
N VAL A 90 -10.55 3.65 5.17
CA VAL A 90 -10.89 2.77 6.29
C VAL A 90 -11.48 1.49 5.72
N PHE A 91 -11.04 0.36 6.25
CA PHE A 91 -11.54 -0.94 5.85
C PHE A 91 -12.23 -1.66 7.01
N ARG A 92 -13.08 -2.63 6.68
CA ARG A 92 -13.77 -3.52 7.62
C ARG A 92 -13.79 -4.96 7.12
N ASP A 93 -13.71 -5.91 8.04
CA ASP A 93 -13.78 -7.35 7.72
C ASP A 93 -15.16 -7.76 7.19
N HIS A 94 -16.22 -7.01 7.54
CA HIS A 94 -17.58 -7.09 7.01
C HIS A 94 -18.32 -5.78 7.30
N PRO A 95 -19.48 -5.49 6.69
CA PRO A 95 -20.29 -4.34 7.06
C PRO A 95 -20.58 -4.32 8.57
N GLY A 96 -20.25 -3.21 9.25
CA GLY A 96 -20.36 -3.06 10.71
C GLY A 96 -19.31 -3.81 11.55
N GLY A 97 -18.37 -4.53 10.91
CA GLY A 97 -17.31 -5.28 11.57
C GLY A 97 -16.13 -4.42 12.05
N PRO A 98 -15.10 -5.07 12.61
CA PRO A 98 -13.89 -4.40 13.11
C PRO A 98 -13.22 -3.53 12.05
N VAL A 99 -12.73 -2.36 12.49
CA VAL A 99 -12.00 -1.43 11.63
C VAL A 99 -10.55 -1.88 11.43
N ARG A 100 -10.07 -1.72 10.20
CA ARG A 100 -8.66 -1.84 9.82
C ARG A 100 -8.20 -0.61 9.05
N VAL A 101 -6.98 -0.19 9.33
CA VAL A 101 -6.32 0.88 8.59
C VAL A 101 -4.94 0.42 8.22
N ALA A 102 -4.62 0.42 6.93
CA ALA A 102 -3.28 0.07 6.46
C ALA A 102 -2.38 1.29 6.64
N ILE A 103 -1.51 1.27 7.65
CA ILE A 103 -0.74 2.46 8.05
C ILE A 103 0.57 2.64 7.27
N GLY A 104 0.80 1.81 6.26
CA GLY A 104 2.03 1.78 5.48
C GLY A 104 3.00 0.72 5.99
N GLY A 105 3.81 0.24 5.07
CA GLY A 105 4.64 -0.93 5.27
C GLY A 105 3.87 -2.25 5.15
N VAL A 106 4.60 -3.30 4.80
CA VAL A 106 4.10 -4.68 4.70
C VAL A 106 4.98 -5.58 5.55
N LEU A 107 4.37 -6.38 6.40
CA LEU A 107 5.02 -7.43 7.17
C LEU A 107 5.17 -8.65 6.26
N VAL A 108 6.41 -9.08 6.03
CA VAL A 108 6.76 -10.22 5.19
C VAL A 108 7.41 -11.28 6.06
N GLN A 109 6.81 -12.46 6.12
CA GLN A 109 7.39 -13.65 6.71
C GLN A 109 8.02 -14.51 5.62
N PHE A 110 9.31 -14.80 5.79
CA PHE A 110 10.05 -15.67 4.89
C PHE A 110 10.14 -17.09 5.41
N SER A 111 10.45 -18.01 4.50
CA SER A 111 10.83 -19.38 4.86
C SER A 111 12.04 -19.40 5.80
N GLU A 112 11.98 -20.23 6.84
CA GLU A 112 13.12 -20.45 7.77
C GLU A 112 14.33 -21.08 7.06
N LYS A 113 14.14 -21.63 5.86
CA LYS A 113 15.22 -22.16 5.02
C LYS A 113 16.12 -21.05 4.46
N LEU A 114 15.63 -19.81 4.40
CA LEU A 114 16.39 -18.67 3.89
C LEU A 114 17.17 -18.02 5.03
N SER A 115 18.47 -17.82 4.82
CA SER A 115 19.31 -17.02 5.72
C SER A 115 18.90 -15.54 5.70
N ALA A 116 19.35 -14.76 6.69
CA ALA A 116 19.09 -13.32 6.71
C ALA A 116 19.62 -12.60 5.46
N GLU A 117 20.79 -13.02 4.97
CA GLU A 117 21.41 -12.50 3.74
C GLU A 117 20.56 -12.84 2.50
N GLN A 118 20.11 -14.08 2.36
CA GLN A 118 19.26 -14.49 1.24
C GLN A 118 17.92 -13.74 1.21
N ARG A 119 17.35 -13.43 2.39
CA ARG A 119 16.14 -12.60 2.50
C ARG A 119 16.40 -11.16 2.06
N ALA A 120 17.50 -10.56 2.51
CA ALA A 120 17.88 -9.21 2.11
C ALA A 120 18.13 -9.11 0.60
N ASP A 121 18.84 -10.09 0.02
CA ASP A 121 19.08 -10.14 -1.43
C ASP A 121 17.79 -10.29 -2.23
N TRP A 122 16.86 -11.12 -1.76
CA TRP A 122 15.55 -11.27 -2.42
C TRP A 122 14.77 -9.96 -2.42
N LEU A 123 14.73 -9.26 -1.27
CA LEU A 123 14.06 -7.97 -1.16
C LEU A 123 14.69 -6.92 -2.07
N ALA A 124 16.01 -6.88 -2.16
CA ALA A 124 16.72 -5.98 -3.08
C ALA A 124 16.36 -6.27 -4.54
N ARG A 125 16.26 -7.54 -4.95
CA ARG A 125 15.84 -7.93 -6.31
C ARG A 125 14.38 -7.56 -6.63
N GLU A 126 13.50 -7.63 -5.63
CA GLU A 126 12.11 -7.18 -5.76
C GLU A 126 11.98 -5.64 -5.65
N GLY A 127 13.07 -4.90 -5.45
CA GLY A 127 13.09 -3.44 -5.33
C GLY A 127 12.44 -2.93 -4.05
N LEU A 128 12.44 -3.74 -2.99
CA LEU A 128 11.79 -3.44 -1.72
C LEU A 128 12.79 -2.90 -0.69
N THR A 129 12.46 -1.77 -0.09
CA THR A 129 13.26 -1.18 1.01
C THR A 129 12.86 -1.80 2.34
N VAL A 130 13.83 -2.25 3.14
CA VAL A 130 13.59 -2.74 4.51
C VAL A 130 13.50 -1.56 5.49
N LEU A 131 12.46 -1.54 6.31
CA LEU A 131 12.26 -0.57 7.38
C LEU A 131 12.67 -1.12 8.75
N ASP A 132 12.39 -2.41 8.98
CA ASP A 132 12.76 -3.11 10.20
C ASP A 132 12.96 -4.60 9.93
N ALA A 133 13.94 -5.18 10.60
CA ALA A 133 14.30 -6.60 10.48
C ALA A 133 14.75 -7.10 11.87
N PRO A 134 13.81 -7.44 12.76
CA PRO A 134 14.15 -7.90 14.10
C PRO A 134 15.08 -9.11 14.06
N ALA A 135 16.17 -9.03 14.82
CA ALA A 135 17.17 -10.10 14.87
C ALA A 135 16.53 -11.43 15.33
N GLY A 136 16.82 -12.51 14.61
CA GLY A 136 16.34 -13.85 14.93
C GLY A 136 14.87 -14.13 14.58
N LEU A 137 14.13 -13.17 14.02
CA LEU A 137 12.77 -13.40 13.54
C LEU A 137 12.73 -13.59 12.02
N PRO A 138 11.81 -14.44 11.49
CA PRO A 138 11.62 -14.60 10.05
C PRO A 138 10.79 -13.47 9.42
N TRP A 139 10.47 -12.43 10.19
CA TRP A 139 9.64 -11.30 9.78
C TRP A 139 10.49 -10.08 9.44
N MET A 140 10.13 -9.41 8.34
CA MET A 140 10.69 -8.12 7.94
C MET A 140 9.57 -7.15 7.63
N LEU A 141 9.72 -5.90 8.04
CA LEU A 141 8.84 -4.81 7.64
C LEU A 141 9.45 -4.13 6.42
N VAL A 142 8.76 -4.17 5.28
CA VAL A 142 9.19 -3.53 4.03
C VAL A 142 8.37 -2.29 3.75
N ALA A 143 8.98 -1.32 3.08
CA ALA A 143 8.40 -0.03 2.85
C ALA A 143 7.27 -0.05 1.81
N SER A 144 6.18 0.64 2.11
CA SER A 144 5.10 0.93 1.16
C SER A 144 4.32 2.17 1.58
N GLN A 145 3.62 2.76 0.62
CA GLN A 145 2.66 3.83 0.91
C GLN A 145 1.50 3.29 1.75
N PRO A 146 0.98 4.07 2.71
CA PRO A 146 -0.22 3.74 3.47
C PRO A 146 -1.47 3.56 2.60
N GLY A 147 -2.49 2.90 3.15
CA GLY A 147 -3.73 2.61 2.45
C GLY A 147 -3.60 1.47 1.42
N ARG A 148 -4.25 1.62 0.26
CA ARG A 148 -4.37 0.56 -0.75
C ARG A 148 -3.04 0.06 -1.28
N SER A 149 -2.04 0.92 -1.43
CA SER A 149 -0.73 0.52 -1.96
C SER A 149 -0.05 -0.56 -1.11
N SER A 150 -0.17 -0.46 0.23
CA SER A 150 0.34 -1.49 1.14
C SER A 150 -0.47 -2.80 1.06
N LEU A 151 -1.79 -2.71 0.88
CA LEU A 151 -2.68 -3.85 0.65
C LEU A 151 -2.33 -4.60 -0.64
N GLU A 152 -2.18 -3.86 -1.74
CA GLU A 152 -1.81 -4.41 -3.03
C GLU A 152 -0.41 -5.03 -2.99
N LEU A 153 0.56 -4.36 -2.36
CA LEU A 153 1.90 -4.95 -2.19
C LEU A 153 1.83 -6.27 -1.42
N ALA A 154 1.13 -6.31 -0.28
CA ALA A 154 1.00 -7.55 0.48
C ALA A 154 0.39 -8.68 -0.35
N ASN A 155 -0.68 -8.39 -1.10
CA ASN A 155 -1.32 -9.37 -1.96
C ASN A 155 -0.42 -9.82 -3.14
N ARG A 156 0.45 -8.95 -3.67
CA ARG A 156 1.43 -9.35 -4.70
C ARG A 156 2.56 -10.22 -4.16
N LEU A 157 2.95 -10.02 -2.91
CA LEU A 157 3.99 -10.82 -2.25
C LEU A 157 3.45 -12.18 -1.80
N HIS A 158 2.16 -12.27 -1.53
CA HIS A 158 1.50 -13.54 -1.28
C HIS A 158 1.65 -14.49 -2.49
N GLY A 159 1.98 -15.75 -2.23
CA GLY A 159 2.18 -16.78 -3.26
C GLY A 159 3.57 -16.81 -3.89
N LYS A 160 4.49 -15.91 -3.51
CA LYS A 160 5.91 -16.03 -3.86
C LYS A 160 6.53 -17.22 -3.10
N PRO A 161 7.34 -18.09 -3.74
CA PRO A 161 7.90 -19.28 -3.08
C PRO A 161 8.73 -19.00 -1.82
N GLU A 162 9.37 -17.84 -1.76
CA GLU A 162 10.22 -17.41 -0.64
C GLU A 162 9.41 -16.87 0.55
N VAL A 163 8.17 -16.42 0.28
CA VAL A 163 7.30 -15.74 1.23
C VAL A 163 6.26 -16.72 1.75
N ILE A 164 6.31 -17.00 3.05
CA ILE A 164 5.27 -17.79 3.73
C ILE A 164 4.00 -16.94 3.85
N GLN A 165 4.16 -15.68 4.27
CA GLN A 165 3.03 -14.80 4.54
C GLN A 165 3.44 -13.35 4.26
N ALA A 166 2.51 -12.58 3.71
CA ALA A 166 2.62 -11.14 3.62
C ALA A 166 1.31 -10.50 4.03
N SER A 167 1.37 -9.49 4.91
CA SER A 167 0.19 -8.75 5.36
C SER A 167 0.50 -7.27 5.50
N PRO A 168 -0.44 -6.37 5.20
CA PRO A 168 -0.25 -4.95 5.49
C PRO A 168 -0.01 -4.75 6.98
N ASN A 169 0.76 -3.71 7.32
CA ASN A 169 0.85 -3.28 8.71
C ASN A 169 -0.50 -2.67 9.11
N TRP A 170 -1.35 -3.48 9.73
CA TRP A 170 -2.70 -3.10 10.12
C TRP A 170 -2.67 -2.38 11.45
N TRP A 171 -3.09 -1.11 11.46
CA TRP A 171 -3.63 -0.53 12.67
C TRP A 171 -5.02 -1.10 12.92
N ARG A 172 -5.27 -1.46 14.18
CA ARG A 172 -6.56 -1.95 14.67
C ARG A 172 -6.91 -1.11 15.89
N GLU A 173 -8.18 -0.74 16.00
CA GLU A 173 -8.69 -0.15 17.22
C GLU A 173 -8.55 -1.19 18.33
N THR A 174 -7.67 -0.92 19.30
CA THR A 174 -7.64 -1.70 20.54
C THR A 174 -8.87 -1.29 21.33
N ALA A 175 -9.67 -2.27 21.78
CA ALA A 175 -10.84 -2.00 22.59
C ALA A 175 -10.46 -1.08 23.76
N ARG A 176 -11.21 0.01 23.94
CA ARG A 176 -11.09 0.84 25.15
C ARG A 176 -11.35 -0.10 26.34
N ARG A 177 -10.33 -0.31 27.18
CA ARG A 177 -10.52 -0.90 28.51
C ARG A 177 -11.35 0.04 29.37
#